data_AF-A0A821USP1-F1
#
_entry.id   AF-A0A821USP1-F1
#
_cell.length_a   1.000
_cell.length_b   1.000
_cell.length_c   1.000
_cell.angle_alpha   90.00
_cell.angle_beta   90.00
_cell.angle_gamma   90.00
#
_symmetry.space_group_name_H-M   'P 1'
#
loop_
_entity.id
_entity.type
_entity.pdbx_description
1 polymer ?
#
loop_
_entity_poly.entity_id
_entity_poly.type
_entity_poly.pdbx_seq_one_letter_code
_entity_poly.pdbx_strand_id
1 'polypeptide(L)' 'DCSSINEFQCSTSKECIPKTWKCDKVPDCADKSDEDNCVYECSKQTSFTCLTGQCVDITYVC' A
#
# COMPACT_ATOMS: atom_id res chain seq x y z
N ASP A 1 9.03 -1.63 20.28
CA ASP A 1 8.97 -2.76 19.35
C ASP A 1 7.51 -3.12 19.23
N CYS A 2 6.92 -3.03 18.03
CA CYS A 2 5.51 -3.36 17.84
C CYS A 2 5.33 -4.84 18.23
N SER A 3 4.80 -5.09 19.42
CA SER A 3 4.86 -6.40 20.08
C SER A 3 3.85 -7.40 19.53
N SER A 4 2.99 -7.00 18.58
CA SER A 4 2.03 -7.90 17.96
C SER A 4 2.46 -8.32 16.56
N ILE A 5 2.33 -9.61 16.26
CA ILE A 5 2.58 -10.21 14.94
C ILE A 5 1.74 -9.56 13.81
N ASN A 6 0.66 -8.88 14.17
CA ASN A 6 -0.28 -8.16 13.29
C ASN A 6 -0.04 -6.65 13.24
N GLU A 7 1.05 -6.13 13.78
CA GLU A 7 1.41 -4.71 13.69
C GLU A 7 2.56 -4.50 12.69
N PHE A 8 2.54 -3.36 12.02
CA PHE A 8 3.59 -2.85 11.15
C PHE A 8 4.15 -1.58 11.77
N GLN A 9 5.48 -1.49 11.85
CA GLN A 9 6.15 -0.31 12.37
C GLN A 9 6.47 0.65 11.22
N CYS A 10 5.99 1.88 11.32
CA CYS A 10 6.34 2.97 10.42
C CYS A 10 7.86 3.23 10.45
N SER A 11 8.44 3.47 9.27
CA SER A 11 9.89 3.56 9.08
C SER A 11 10.55 4.66 9.91
N THR A 12 9.96 5.87 9.95
CA THR A 12 10.61 7.04 10.59
C THR A 12 9.90 7.44 11.88
N SER A 13 8.58 7.43 11.86
CA SER A 13 7.71 7.88 12.95
C SER A 13 7.67 6.90 14.12
N LYS A 14 8.17 5.66 13.97
CA LYS A 14 8.14 4.57 14.97
C LYS A 14 6.73 4.23 15.48
N GLU A 15 5.69 4.75 14.82
CA GLU A 15 4.31 4.38 15.08
C GLU A 15 4.06 2.92 14.69
N CYS A 16 3.16 2.28 15.42
CA CYS A 16 2.72 0.91 15.15
C CYS A 16 1.29 1.00 14.62
N ILE A 17 1.09 0.56 13.39
CA ILE A 17 -0.23 0.46 12.77
C ILE A 17 -0.59 -1.02 12.56
N PRO A 18 -1.87 -1.38 12.39
CA PRO A 18 -2.26 -2.71 11.96
C PRO A 18 -1.61 -3.07 10.61
N LYS A 19 -1.09 -4.29 10.46
CA LYS A 19 -0.58 -4.79 9.17
C LYS A 19 -1.61 -4.73 8.04
N THR A 20 -2.90 -4.73 8.37
CA THR A 20 -4.00 -4.57 7.41
C THR A 20 -4.07 -3.19 6.80
N TRP A 21 -3.44 -2.19 7.43
CA TRP A 21 -3.36 -0.82 6.93
C TRP A 21 -2.12 -0.60 6.05
N LYS A 22 -1.17 -1.55 6.06
CA LYS A 22 -0.05 -1.48 5.12
C LYS A 22 -0.55 -1.73 3.70
N CYS A 23 -0.29 -0.80 2.79
CA CYS A 23 -0.70 -0.85 1.38
C CYS A 23 -2.22 -0.88 1.20
N ASP A 24 -2.96 -0.14 2.01
CA ASP A 24 -4.42 -0.05 1.91
C ASP A 24 -4.89 1.17 1.10
N LYS A 25 -3.95 1.95 0.53
CA LYS A 25 -4.13 3.20 -0.22
C LYS A 25 -4.43 4.41 0.67
N VAL A 26 -4.33 4.27 2.00
CA VAL A 26 -4.49 5.34 2.97
C VAL A 26 -3.15 5.54 3.69
N PRO A 27 -2.61 6.77 3.71
CA PRO A 27 -1.41 7.04 4.49
C PRO A 27 -1.76 7.10 5.98
N ASP A 28 -1.53 6.01 6.70
CA ASP A 28 -1.73 5.91 8.14
C ASP A 28 -0.45 6.24 8.93
N CYS A 29 0.74 5.99 8.37
CA CYS A 29 1.97 6.50 8.98
C CYS A 29 2.10 8.01 8.74
N ALA A 30 2.59 8.75 9.74
CA ALA A 30 2.90 10.18 9.60
C ALA A 30 3.94 10.46 8.48
N ASP A 31 4.78 9.47 8.18
CA ASP A 31 5.77 9.50 7.09
C ASP A 31 5.34 8.75 5.83
N LYS A 32 4.12 8.20 5.78
CA LYS A 32 3.54 7.42 4.67
C LYS A 32 4.32 6.16 4.28
N SER A 33 5.20 5.65 5.15
CA SER A 33 6.01 4.46 4.85
C SER A 33 5.22 3.15 4.85
N ASP A 34 4.02 3.13 5.40
CA ASP A 34 3.04 2.07 5.24
C ASP A 34 2.56 1.92 3.79
N GLU A 35 2.53 3.03 3.05
CA GLU A 35 2.14 3.11 1.65
C GLU A 35 3.33 3.13 0.69
N ASP A 36 4.56 3.08 1.22
CA ASP A 36 5.80 3.03 0.44
C ASP A 36 6.20 1.59 0.10
N ASN A 37 6.80 1.39 -1.08
CA ASN A 37 7.18 0.05 -1.58
C ASN A 37 6.03 -0.96 -1.66
N CYS A 38 4.80 -0.49 -1.82
CA CYS A 38 3.63 -1.33 -2.04
C CYS A 38 3.60 -1.87 -3.47
N VAL A 39 3.72 -3.19 -3.59
CA VAL A 39 3.45 -3.89 -4.85
C VAL A 39 1.95 -4.15 -4.91
N TYR A 40 1.23 -3.17 -5.44
CA TYR A 40 -0.13 -3.40 -5.91
C TYR A 40 -0.01 -4.27 -7.16
N GLU A 41 0.02 -5.59 -6.98
CA GLU A 41 -0.11 -6.51 -8.11
C GLU A 41 -1.33 -6.06 -8.90
N CYS A 42 -1.11 -5.53 -10.12
CA CYS A 42 -2.23 -5.19 -10.99
C CYS A 42 -2.93 -6.52 -11.25
N SER A 43 -4.01 -6.78 -10.52
CA SER A 43 -4.82 -7.98 -10.68
C SER A 43 -5.21 -8.04 -12.14
N LYS A 44 -4.66 -9.02 -12.88
CA LYS A 44 -4.80 -9.13 -14.35
C LYS A 44 -6.25 -9.16 -14.84
N GLN A 45 -7.19 -9.41 -13.91
CA GLN A 45 -8.62 -9.48 -14.19
C GLN A 45 -9.37 -8.16 -13.96
N THR A 46 -8.83 -7.23 -13.17
CA THR A 46 -9.55 -6.01 -12.74
C THR A 46 -8.73 -4.74 -12.92
N SER A 47 -7.44 -4.83 -13.23
CA SER A 47 -6.59 -3.66 -13.43
C SER A 47 -5.62 -3.84 -14.60
N PHE A 48 -5.31 -2.72 -15.25
CA PHE A 48 -4.40 -2.57 -16.37
C PHE A 48 -3.20 -1.72 -15.96
N THR A 49 -2.01 -2.10 -16.40
CA THR A 49 -0.78 -1.34 -16.16
C THR A 49 -0.58 -0.34 -17.30
N CYS A 50 -0.66 0.97 -16.99
CA CYS A 50 -0.29 2.02 -17.92
C CYS A 50 1.20 1.96 -18.28
N LEU A 51 1.58 2.57 -19.41
CA LEU A 51 3.00 2.72 -19.83
C LEU A 51 3.86 3.42 -18.76
N THR A 52 3.24 4.21 -17.88
CA THR A 52 3.88 4.89 -16.73
C THR A 52 4.13 3.98 -15.53
N GLY A 53 3.69 2.71 -15.58
CA GLY A 53 3.79 1.75 -14.47
C GLY A 53 2.66 1.85 -13.44
N GLN A 54 1.69 2.75 -13.64
CA GLN A 54 0.53 2.86 -12.75
C GLN A 54 -0.51 1.76 -13.06
N CYS A 55 -1.03 1.09 -12.02
CA CYS A 55 -2.20 0.23 -12.15
C CYS A 55 -3.47 1.09 -12.13
N VAL A 56 -4.26 1.04 -13.19
CA VAL A 56 -5.60 1.62 -13.26
C VAL A 56 -6.62 0.49 -13.35
N ASP A 57 -7.83 0.69 -12.81
CA ASP A 57 -8.88 -0.31 -12.95
C ASP A 57 -9.32 -0.41 -14.42
N ILE A 58 -9.58 -1.63 -14.92
CA ILE A 58 -9.90 -1.87 -16.33
C ILE A 58 -11.12 -1.09 -16.81
N THR A 59 -12.03 -0.70 -15.91
CA THR A 59 -13.21 0.11 -16.24
C THR A 59 -12.87 1.54 -16.64
N TYR A 60 -11.67 2.02 -16.32
CA TYR A 60 -11.17 3.35 -16.67
C TYR A 60 -10.30 3.33 -17.94
N VAL A 61 -10.07 2.16 -18.54
CA VAL A 61 -9.37 2.03 -19.82
C VAL A 61 -10.39 2.13 -20.95
N CYS A 62 -10.23 3.16 -21.80
CA CYS A 62 -11.11 3.45 -22.93
C CYS A 62 -10.90 2.51 -24.12
#